data_AF-A0A8S9U9S3-F1
#
_entry.id   AF-A0A8S9U9S3-F1
#
_cell.length_a   1.000
_cell.length_b   1.000
_cell.length_c   1.000
_cell.angle_alpha   90.00
_cell.angle_beta   90.00
_cell.angle_gamma   90.00
#
_symmetry.space_group_name_H-M   'P 1'
#
loop_
_entity.id
_entity.type
_entity.pdbx_description
1 polymer ?
#
loop_
_entity_poly.entity_id
_entity_poly.type
_entity_poly.pdbx_seq_one_letter_code
_entity_poly.pdbx_strand_id
1 'polypeptide(L)'
;MTLPKTLFSFFSLVVALQVASGIEYTDTGIAIVGTTELLDVNVTAGTSHEDLISYEFASYIAVHFAGFNLPEGDSVVISSPDVNVAVSHTYTARGRQQTGTFIASFVPGNSVTVTYTSVGPASAGQGYRITGFSRGYPTMHHESVCGDGDQSLPAKCYAPGTNLSEHLPDAYTKAQAVARLLVNGTYLCTGWLGGSEGHLFTNHHCFEQEDWVLTTDIEFAAESSSCSEQCETQLGCPGTLVATASTLIADSEDIDYSVVQLPDCVDLSPYGYLQMREFGPVVNESIYVPQHPDGSDTTQILKAARPAHR
;
A
#
# COMPACT_ATOMS: atom_id res chain seq x y z
N MET A 1 33.89 -28.11 27.01
CA MET A 1 33.87 -27.01 26.02
C MET A 1 32.42 -26.61 25.82
N THR A 2 31.95 -25.66 26.60
CA THR A 2 30.58 -25.14 26.55
C THR A 2 30.59 -23.88 25.69
N LEU A 3 29.97 -23.95 24.51
CA LEU A 3 29.68 -22.77 23.68
C LEU A 3 28.89 -21.75 24.52
N PRO A 4 29.30 -20.47 24.60
CA PRO A 4 28.46 -19.46 25.21
C PRO A 4 27.27 -19.23 24.27
N LYS A 5 26.06 -19.46 24.78
CA LYS A 5 24.82 -19.09 24.12
C LYS A 5 24.73 -17.57 24.14
N THR A 6 24.91 -16.93 22.99
CA THR A 6 24.60 -15.53 22.75
C THR A 6 23.12 -15.31 23.08
N LEU A 7 22.86 -14.53 24.14
CA LEU A 7 21.51 -14.17 24.55
C LEU A 7 21.06 -13.01 23.64
N PHE A 8 20.27 -13.31 22.62
CA PHE A 8 19.66 -12.29 21.76
C PHE A 8 18.48 -11.67 22.50
N SER A 9 18.61 -10.40 22.88
CA SER A 9 17.48 -9.62 23.40
C SER A 9 16.79 -8.96 22.22
N PHE A 10 15.63 -9.47 21.81
CA PHE A 10 14.80 -8.86 20.76
C PHE A 10 13.98 -7.72 21.38
N PHE A 11 14.21 -6.49 20.92
CA PHE A 11 13.34 -5.35 21.21
C PHE A 11 12.60 -4.99 19.91
N SER A 12 11.28 -5.15 19.89
CA SER A 12 10.42 -4.82 18.74
C SER A 12 9.54 -3.64 19.14
N LEU A 13 9.71 -2.51 18.46
CA LEU A 13 8.92 -1.30 18.69
C LEU A 13 8.03 -1.06 17.47
N VAL A 14 6.73 -1.24 17.62
CA VAL A 14 5.71 -0.92 16.61
C VAL A 14 5.25 0.52 16.87
N VAL A 15 5.58 1.44 15.96
CA VAL A 15 5.13 2.84 16.02
C VAL A 15 3.88 3.00 15.16
N ALA A 16 2.84 3.64 15.72
CA ALA A 16 1.57 3.84 15.04
C ALA A 16 1.67 4.80 13.84
N LEU A 17 0.80 4.53 12.87
CA LEU A 17 0.80 5.07 11.52
C LEU A 17 0.39 6.56 11.47
N GLN A 18 1.20 7.40 10.83
CA GLN A 18 0.76 8.72 10.32
C GLN A 18 0.85 8.70 8.79
N VAL A 19 -0.32 8.70 8.14
CA VAL A 19 -0.49 8.66 6.69
C VAL A 19 -0.59 10.10 6.18
N ALA A 20 0.42 10.58 5.45
CA ALA A 20 0.32 11.82 4.68
C ALA A 20 -0.15 11.46 3.27
N SER A 21 -1.30 12.01 2.86
CA SER A 21 -1.87 11.84 1.52
C SER A 21 -1.45 13.01 0.63
N GLY A 22 -0.36 12.81 -0.12
CA GLY A 22 0.19 13.76 -1.09
C GLY A 22 1.70 13.94 -0.96
N ILE A 23 2.41 14.07 -2.08
CA ILE A 23 3.82 14.48 -2.06
C ILE A 23 3.88 15.92 -1.55
N GLU A 24 4.46 16.11 -0.36
CA GLU A 24 4.70 17.45 0.18
C GLU A 24 5.86 18.11 -0.57
N TYR A 25 5.87 19.44 -0.68
CA TYR A 25 6.95 20.19 -1.31
C TYR A 25 7.42 21.30 -0.37
N THR A 26 8.72 21.62 -0.42
CA THR A 26 9.24 22.83 0.21
C THR A 26 8.74 24.08 -0.51
N ASP A 27 8.88 25.26 0.12
CA ASP A 27 8.57 26.56 -0.51
C ASP A 27 9.35 26.84 -1.81
N THR A 28 10.41 26.06 -2.06
CA THR A 28 11.24 26.12 -3.27
C THR A 28 10.91 25.01 -4.28
N GLY A 29 9.86 24.22 -4.06
CA GLY A 29 9.40 23.16 -4.97
C GLY A 29 10.20 21.85 -4.90
N ILE A 30 10.89 21.55 -3.81
CA ILE A 30 11.60 20.27 -3.63
C ILE A 30 10.63 19.26 -3.00
N ALA A 31 10.44 18.10 -3.64
CA ALA A 31 9.60 17.03 -3.10
C ALA A 31 10.16 16.48 -1.78
N ILE A 32 9.29 16.37 -0.79
CA ILE A 32 9.54 15.76 0.51
C ILE A 32 9.02 14.32 0.42
N VAL A 33 9.95 13.37 0.36
CA VAL A 33 9.67 11.94 0.12
C VAL A 33 9.69 11.11 1.39
N GLY A 34 9.70 11.74 2.56
CA GLY A 34 9.74 11.06 3.84
C GLY A 34 9.69 11.99 5.04
N THR A 35 9.61 11.39 6.23
CA THR A 35 9.58 12.11 7.52
C THR A 35 10.52 11.43 8.53
N THR A 36 10.64 11.98 9.73
CA THR A 36 11.51 11.46 10.81
C THR A 36 10.68 10.97 11.98
N GLU A 37 11.02 9.80 12.48
CA GLU A 37 10.47 9.19 13.68
C GLU A 37 11.48 9.23 14.83
N LEU A 38 10.98 9.39 16.05
CA LEU A 38 11.82 9.36 17.25
C LEU A 38 12.07 7.93 17.72
N LEU A 39 13.30 7.68 18.15
CA LEU A 39 13.73 6.43 18.75
C LEU A 39 14.86 6.74 19.73
N ASP A 40 14.94 6.07 20.87
CA ASP A 40 16.03 6.27 21.83
C ASP A 40 16.61 4.92 22.24
N VAL A 41 17.60 4.47 21.46
CA VAL A 41 18.38 3.28 21.78
C VAL A 41 19.77 3.73 22.14
N ASN A 42 20.28 3.26 23.28
CA ASN A 42 21.63 3.57 23.73
C ASN A 42 22.45 2.29 23.78
N VAL A 43 23.53 2.25 23.00
CA VAL A 43 24.41 1.09 22.88
C VAL A 43 25.77 1.49 23.44
N THR A 44 26.16 0.80 24.52
CA THR A 44 27.52 0.91 25.04
C THR A 44 28.40 -0.07 24.29
N ALA A 45 29.59 0.37 23.88
CA ALA A 45 30.52 -0.49 23.19
C ALA A 45 31.00 -1.66 24.07
N GLY A 46 31.51 -2.72 23.45
CA GLY A 46 32.15 -3.85 24.13
C GLY A 46 31.38 -5.17 24.09
N THR A 47 30.13 -5.18 23.63
CA THR A 47 29.35 -6.42 23.40
C THR A 47 28.56 -6.27 22.11
N SER A 48 28.76 -7.20 21.18
CA SER A 48 28.01 -7.22 19.92
C SER A 48 26.51 -7.36 20.17
N HIS A 49 25.72 -6.65 19.37
CA HIS A 49 24.27 -6.68 19.48
C HIS A 49 23.64 -6.32 18.13
N GLU A 50 22.34 -6.58 18.00
CA GLU A 50 21.57 -6.31 16.80
C GLU A 50 20.23 -5.67 17.16
N ASP A 51 19.86 -4.60 16.46
CA ASP A 51 18.53 -4.00 16.49
C ASP A 51 17.83 -4.20 15.15
N LEU A 52 16.55 -4.56 15.18
CA LEU A 52 15.67 -4.47 14.02
C LEU A 52 14.80 -3.23 14.16
N ILE A 53 14.93 -2.29 13.23
CA ILE A 53 14.05 -1.14 13.13
C ILE A 53 13.11 -1.39 11.97
N SER A 54 11.81 -1.39 12.23
CA SER A 54 10.79 -1.51 11.19
C SER A 54 9.77 -0.39 11.32
N TYR A 55 9.26 0.05 10.18
CA TYR A 55 8.12 0.94 10.11
C TYR A 55 7.28 0.49 8.93
N GLU A 56 6.05 0.07 9.22
CA GLU A 56 5.16 -0.47 8.21
C GLU A 56 4.98 0.54 7.06
N PHE A 57 5.05 0.05 5.83
CA PHE A 57 4.92 0.84 4.60
C PHE A 57 6.02 1.87 4.32
N ALA A 58 7.09 1.95 5.11
CA ALA A 58 8.22 2.81 4.74
C ALA A 58 8.86 2.31 3.42
N SER A 59 9.09 3.22 2.47
CA SER A 59 9.79 2.90 1.22
C SER A 59 11.31 2.81 1.39
N TYR A 60 11.84 3.44 2.44
CA TYR A 60 13.21 3.29 2.90
C TYR A 60 13.31 3.62 4.39
N ILE A 61 14.40 3.21 5.04
CA ILE A 61 14.80 3.67 6.38
C ILE A 61 16.24 4.19 6.38
N ALA A 62 16.47 5.34 7.04
CA ALA A 62 17.81 5.89 7.30
C ALA A 62 17.98 6.22 8.79
N VAL A 63 18.87 5.50 9.47
CA VAL A 63 19.04 5.58 10.94
C VAL A 63 19.80 6.84 11.37
N HIS A 64 19.36 7.49 12.46
CA HIS A 64 20.00 8.69 13.00
C HIS A 64 20.88 8.32 14.18
N PHE A 65 22.18 8.55 14.06
CA PHE A 65 23.15 8.29 15.12
C PHE A 65 23.61 9.57 15.81
N ALA A 66 23.79 9.50 17.12
CA ALA A 66 24.43 10.53 17.94
C ALA A 66 25.44 9.90 18.91
N GLY A 67 26.47 10.67 19.29
CA GLY A 67 27.54 10.18 20.16
C GLY A 67 28.29 8.95 19.61
N PHE A 68 28.24 8.71 18.29
CA PHE A 68 28.82 7.55 17.65
C PHE A 68 30.35 7.60 17.73
N ASN A 69 30.92 6.72 18.53
CA ASN A 69 32.34 6.64 18.80
C ASN A 69 32.70 5.20 19.16
N LEU A 70 33.03 4.41 18.15
CA LEU A 70 33.37 3.01 18.31
C LEU A 70 34.86 2.81 18.64
N PRO A 71 35.20 1.77 19.42
CA PRO A 71 36.57 1.27 19.54
C PRO A 71 37.22 0.95 18.20
N GLU A 72 38.55 0.88 18.18
CA GLU A 72 39.29 0.43 17.01
C GLU A 72 38.98 -1.03 16.71
N GLY A 73 38.62 -1.33 15.46
CA GLY A 73 38.24 -2.67 14.98
C GLY A 73 36.75 -2.99 15.10
N ASP A 74 35.99 -2.19 15.85
CA ASP A 74 34.54 -2.32 15.95
C ASP A 74 33.83 -1.73 14.72
N SER A 75 32.64 -2.25 14.43
CA SER A 75 31.82 -1.77 13.32
C SER A 75 30.33 -1.85 13.61
N VAL A 76 29.57 -0.89 13.06
CA VAL A 76 28.12 -1.01 12.89
C VAL A 76 27.83 -1.20 11.40
N VAL A 77 27.09 -2.24 11.07
CA VAL A 77 26.56 -2.49 9.72
C VAL A 77 25.06 -2.24 9.76
N ILE A 78 24.57 -1.44 8.82
CA ILE A 78 23.13 -1.38 8.54
C ILE A 78 22.84 -2.13 7.25
N SER A 79 21.83 -2.98 7.24
CA SER A 79 21.47 -3.79 6.08
C SER A 79 19.98 -4.05 6.00
N SER A 80 19.50 -4.39 4.81
CA SER A 80 18.15 -4.94 4.67
C SER A 80 18.08 -6.30 5.38
N PRO A 81 17.00 -6.59 6.13
CA PRO A 81 16.72 -7.95 6.59
C PRO A 81 16.23 -8.86 5.46
N ASP A 82 15.78 -8.30 4.33
CA ASP A 82 15.42 -9.07 3.13
C ASP A 82 16.69 -9.55 2.43
N VAL A 83 16.86 -10.87 2.40
CA VAL A 83 17.99 -11.57 1.78
C VAL A 83 18.15 -11.28 0.28
N ASN A 84 17.10 -10.80 -0.38
CA ASN A 84 17.13 -10.46 -1.80
C ASN A 84 17.61 -9.02 -2.06
N VAL A 85 17.68 -8.18 -1.03
CA VAL A 85 18.13 -6.79 -1.12
C VAL A 85 19.56 -6.68 -0.60
N ALA A 86 20.53 -6.67 -1.51
CA ALA A 86 21.96 -6.67 -1.17
C ALA A 86 22.53 -5.33 -0.66
N VAL A 87 21.67 -4.40 -0.19
CA VAL A 87 22.11 -3.08 0.28
C VAL A 87 22.61 -3.18 1.72
N SER A 88 23.87 -2.80 1.94
CA SER A 88 24.45 -2.68 3.28
C SER A 88 25.45 -1.52 3.34
N HIS A 89 25.59 -0.92 4.53
CA HIS A 89 26.54 0.16 4.78
C HIS A 89 27.25 -0.05 6.11
N THR A 90 28.57 0.06 6.11
CA THR A 90 29.42 -0.16 7.30
C THR A 90 29.98 1.16 7.83
N TYR A 91 29.91 1.35 9.14
CA TYR A 91 30.44 2.51 9.86
C TYR A 91 31.41 2.06 10.95
N THR A 92 32.53 2.78 11.07
CA THR A 92 33.60 2.54 12.06
C THR A 92 34.02 3.86 12.70
N ALA A 93 34.80 3.80 13.79
CA ALA A 93 35.29 4.98 14.51
C ALA A 93 34.16 5.97 14.84
N ARG A 94 34.20 7.20 14.32
CA ARG A 94 33.17 8.24 14.54
C ARG A 94 32.11 8.31 13.44
N GLY A 95 32.04 7.27 12.60
CA GLY A 95 31.04 7.12 11.55
C GLY A 95 31.22 8.07 10.37
N ARG A 96 30.12 8.54 9.78
CA ARG A 96 30.14 9.36 8.56
C ARG A 96 30.91 10.66 8.81
N GLN A 97 31.92 10.92 7.97
CA GLN A 97 32.80 12.10 8.07
C GLN A 97 33.46 12.30 9.44
N GLN A 98 33.52 11.27 10.28
CA GLN A 98 34.13 11.30 11.62
C GLN A 98 33.52 12.33 12.60
N THR A 99 32.25 12.71 12.41
CA THR A 99 31.58 13.71 13.26
C THR A 99 31.05 13.13 14.56
N GLY A 100 30.68 11.84 14.58
CA GLY A 100 29.99 11.17 15.67
C GLY A 100 28.49 11.51 15.78
N THR A 101 27.94 12.31 14.87
CA THR A 101 26.50 12.55 14.76
C THR A 101 26.14 12.68 13.30
N PHE A 102 25.29 11.78 12.80
CA PHE A 102 25.00 11.67 11.38
C PHE A 102 23.74 10.85 11.11
N ILE A 103 23.14 11.09 9.95
CA ILE A 103 22.13 10.21 9.36
C ILE A 103 22.88 9.21 8.47
N ALA A 104 22.61 7.93 8.68
CA ALA A 104 23.20 6.86 7.90
C ALA A 104 22.67 6.86 6.45
N SER A 105 23.32 6.11 5.57
CA SER A 105 22.81 5.87 4.23
C SER A 105 21.50 5.10 4.32
N PHE A 106 20.55 5.38 3.43
CA PHE A 106 19.27 4.69 3.46
C PHE A 106 19.41 3.22 3.05
N VAL A 107 18.50 2.41 3.58
CA VAL A 107 18.23 1.03 3.16
C VAL A 107 16.83 1.00 2.54
N PRO A 108 16.66 0.57 1.29
CA PRO A 108 15.33 0.41 0.68
C PRO A 108 14.48 -0.60 1.44
N GLY A 109 13.17 -0.34 1.52
CA GLY A 109 12.21 -1.19 2.21
C GLY A 109 11.76 -0.66 3.58
N ASN A 110 10.89 -1.44 4.21
CA ASN A 110 10.16 -1.05 5.42
C ASN A 110 10.90 -1.39 6.74
N SER A 111 12.12 -1.92 6.64
CA SER A 111 12.89 -2.38 7.79
C SER A 111 14.39 -2.34 7.51
N VAL A 112 15.17 -2.18 8.59
CA VAL A 112 16.63 -2.19 8.58
C VAL A 112 17.14 -2.91 9.82
N THR A 113 18.13 -3.78 9.62
CA THR A 113 18.90 -4.40 10.70
C THR A 113 20.13 -3.56 10.97
N VAL A 114 20.36 -3.20 12.24
CA VAL A 114 21.55 -2.51 12.73
C VAL A 114 22.37 -3.49 13.54
N THR A 115 23.45 -4.01 12.96
CA THR A 115 24.33 -4.99 13.60
C THR A 115 25.60 -4.32 14.09
N TYR A 116 25.78 -4.25 15.40
CA TYR A 116 27.02 -3.83 16.05
C TYR A 116 27.91 -5.05 16.34
N THR A 117 29.14 -5.01 15.84
CA THR A 117 30.16 -6.02 16.09
C THR A 117 31.29 -5.42 16.91
N SER A 118 31.50 -5.98 18.10
CA SER A 118 32.62 -5.65 18.98
C SER A 118 33.76 -6.65 18.80
N VAL A 119 35.01 -6.18 18.72
CA VAL A 119 36.21 -7.04 18.70
C VAL A 119 36.92 -7.12 20.06
N GLY A 120 36.45 -6.39 21.07
CA GLY A 120 37.11 -6.36 22.38
C GLY A 120 36.34 -5.57 23.45
N PRO A 121 36.94 -5.37 24.63
CA PRO A 121 36.34 -4.55 25.67
C PRO A 121 36.39 -3.06 25.29
N ALA A 122 35.36 -2.31 25.66
CA ALA A 122 35.30 -0.87 25.43
C ALA A 122 35.83 -0.04 26.61
N SER A 123 36.30 1.16 26.29
CA SER A 123 36.60 2.22 27.26
C SER A 123 35.34 3.03 27.59
N ALA A 124 35.37 3.73 28.72
CA ALA A 124 34.27 4.61 29.14
C ALA A 124 33.96 5.69 28.07
N GLY A 125 32.68 5.86 27.73
CA GLY A 125 32.21 6.85 26.76
C GLY A 125 32.24 6.40 25.29
N GLN A 126 32.52 5.12 25.01
CA GLN A 126 32.43 4.53 23.67
C GLN A 126 31.09 3.83 23.46
N GLY A 127 30.59 3.88 22.22
CA GLY A 127 29.27 3.38 21.84
C GLY A 127 28.58 4.31 20.86
N TYR A 128 27.25 4.30 20.86
CA TYR A 128 26.43 5.18 20.07
C TYR A 128 25.01 5.25 20.63
N ARG A 129 24.26 6.26 20.20
CA ARG A 129 22.81 6.35 20.38
C ARG A 129 22.13 6.38 19.03
N ILE A 130 21.01 5.68 18.92
CA ILE A 130 20.05 5.89 17.85
C ILE A 130 19.01 6.85 18.41
N THR A 131 18.92 8.05 17.82
CA THR A 131 18.03 9.13 18.28
C THR A 131 16.74 9.23 17.46
N GLY A 132 16.63 8.41 16.42
CA GLY A 132 15.52 8.41 15.47
C GLY A 132 15.90 7.72 14.18
N PHE A 133 14.99 7.78 13.22
CA PHE A 133 15.25 7.37 11.84
C PHE A 133 14.37 8.17 10.89
N SER A 134 14.86 8.41 9.67
CA SER A 134 14.03 8.88 8.58
C SER A 134 13.37 7.69 7.89
N ARG A 135 12.08 7.79 7.61
CA ARG A 135 11.34 6.84 6.78
C ARG A 135 10.87 7.52 5.50
N GLY A 136 10.93 6.80 4.40
CA GLY A 136 10.29 7.22 3.16
C GLY A 136 8.77 7.08 3.27
N TYR A 137 8.03 7.98 2.61
CA TYR A 137 6.60 7.77 2.40
C TYR A 137 6.38 6.51 1.54
N PRO A 138 5.27 5.78 1.75
CA PRO A 138 4.95 4.60 0.94
C PRO A 138 4.97 4.94 -0.55
N THR A 139 5.64 4.12 -1.36
CA THR A 139 5.66 4.25 -2.83
C THR A 139 4.57 3.45 -3.52
N MET A 140 3.83 2.64 -2.75
CA MET A 140 2.70 1.85 -3.21
C MET A 140 1.51 2.22 -2.31
N HIS A 141 0.41 2.64 -2.91
CA HIS A 141 -0.88 2.65 -2.22
C HIS A 141 -1.29 1.20 -2.02
N HIS A 142 -1.00 0.62 -0.85
CA HIS A 142 -1.71 -0.59 -0.46
C HIS A 142 -3.01 -0.17 0.21
N GLU A 143 -4.10 -0.69 -0.32
CA GLU A 143 -5.44 -0.50 0.21
C GLU A 143 -5.49 -1.10 1.62
N SER A 144 -5.50 -0.24 2.63
CA SER A 144 -5.82 -0.67 3.98
C SER A 144 -7.32 -0.91 4.04
N VAL A 145 -7.74 -2.10 4.47
CA VAL A 145 -9.13 -2.35 4.78
C VAL A 145 -9.54 -1.38 5.89
N CYS A 146 -10.34 -0.39 5.52
CA CYS A 146 -10.82 0.63 6.42
C CYS A 146 -11.92 0.04 7.32
N GLY A 147 -11.57 -0.39 8.53
CA GLY A 147 -12.55 -0.87 9.52
C GLY A 147 -12.08 -2.06 10.37
N ASP A 148 -13.04 -2.76 10.96
CA ASP A 148 -12.84 -3.90 11.85
C ASP A 148 -12.55 -5.21 11.07
N GLY A 149 -11.56 -5.19 10.17
CA GLY A 149 -11.19 -6.30 9.28
C GLY A 149 -11.95 -6.32 7.96
N ASP A 150 -11.78 -7.41 7.19
CA ASP A 150 -12.45 -7.61 5.90
C ASP A 150 -13.98 -7.73 6.08
N GLN A 151 -14.69 -6.76 5.51
CA GLN A 151 -16.16 -6.68 5.54
C GLN A 151 -16.75 -6.93 4.15
N SER A 152 -15.96 -7.48 3.24
CA SER A 152 -16.38 -7.72 1.86
C SER A 152 -17.40 -8.84 1.82
N LEU A 153 -18.52 -8.56 1.15
CA LEU A 153 -19.60 -9.52 0.94
C LEU A 153 -20.05 -9.47 -0.51
N PRO A 154 -20.57 -10.59 -1.06
CA PRO A 154 -21.17 -10.59 -2.37
C PRO A 154 -22.20 -9.49 -2.57
N ALA A 155 -22.23 -8.84 -3.73
CA ALA A 155 -23.23 -7.83 -4.05
C ALA A 155 -24.65 -8.37 -3.83
N LYS A 156 -24.88 -9.65 -4.12
CA LYS A 156 -26.15 -10.34 -3.88
C LYS A 156 -26.63 -10.30 -2.42
N CYS A 157 -25.73 -10.15 -1.46
CA CYS A 157 -26.09 -9.95 -0.05
C CYS A 157 -26.83 -8.63 0.21
N TYR A 158 -26.69 -7.65 -0.69
CA TYR A 158 -27.33 -6.34 -0.64
C TYR A 158 -28.51 -6.22 -1.62
N ALA A 159 -28.89 -7.31 -2.29
CA ALA A 159 -29.99 -7.30 -3.25
C ALA A 159 -31.33 -6.92 -2.59
N PRO A 160 -32.28 -6.34 -3.35
CA PRO A 160 -33.59 -5.94 -2.82
C PRO A 160 -34.28 -7.07 -2.05
N GLY A 161 -34.74 -6.77 -0.83
CA GLY A 161 -35.43 -7.74 0.03
C GLY A 161 -34.52 -8.54 0.97
N THR A 162 -33.22 -8.24 1.00
CA THR A 162 -32.27 -8.77 1.99
C THR A 162 -32.16 -7.85 3.21
N ASN A 163 -31.74 -8.39 4.36
CA ASN A 163 -31.53 -7.58 5.58
C ASN A 163 -30.48 -6.46 5.39
N LEU A 164 -29.47 -6.69 4.54
CA LEU A 164 -28.43 -5.68 4.29
C LEU A 164 -28.92 -4.57 3.35
N SER A 165 -29.88 -4.85 2.46
CA SER A 165 -30.49 -3.82 1.61
C SER A 165 -31.22 -2.73 2.41
N GLU A 166 -31.69 -3.02 3.63
CA GLU A 166 -32.29 -1.99 4.49
C GLU A 166 -31.27 -0.95 4.98
N HIS A 167 -29.99 -1.33 5.06
CA HIS A 167 -28.91 -0.48 5.57
C HIS A 167 -28.17 0.25 4.45
N LEU A 168 -28.10 -0.36 3.26
CA LEU A 168 -27.45 0.18 2.06
C LEU A 168 -28.34 -0.08 0.82
N PRO A 169 -29.48 0.62 0.70
CA PRO A 169 -30.52 0.30 -0.29
C PRO A 169 -30.08 0.45 -1.74
N ASP A 170 -29.14 1.37 -2.01
CA ASP A 170 -28.66 1.62 -3.36
C ASP A 170 -27.44 0.77 -3.75
N ALA A 171 -26.80 0.11 -2.78
CA ALA A 171 -25.48 -0.48 -3.00
C ALA A 171 -25.50 -1.60 -4.05
N TYR A 172 -26.54 -2.44 -4.05
CA TYR A 172 -26.70 -3.47 -5.08
C TYR A 172 -26.93 -2.88 -6.47
N THR A 173 -27.86 -1.94 -6.59
CA THR A 173 -28.16 -1.30 -7.88
C THR A 173 -26.95 -0.54 -8.44
N LYS A 174 -26.16 0.10 -7.57
CA LYS A 174 -24.94 0.82 -7.96
C LYS A 174 -23.80 -0.14 -8.30
N ALA A 175 -23.71 -1.29 -7.65
CA ALA A 175 -22.75 -2.34 -7.98
C ALA A 175 -22.93 -2.89 -9.41
N GLN A 176 -24.14 -2.83 -9.98
CA GLN A 176 -24.37 -3.28 -11.37
C GLN A 176 -23.64 -2.44 -12.42
N ALA A 177 -23.26 -1.20 -12.09
CA ALA A 177 -22.48 -0.33 -12.97
C ALA A 177 -20.97 -0.62 -12.96
N VAL A 178 -20.53 -1.57 -12.12
CA VAL A 178 -19.14 -2.00 -11.99
C VAL A 178 -18.87 -3.16 -12.94
N ALA A 179 -17.74 -3.11 -13.61
CA ALA A 179 -17.25 -4.12 -14.55
C ALA A 179 -15.95 -4.74 -14.05
N ARG A 180 -15.78 -6.02 -14.39
CA ARG A 180 -14.49 -6.69 -14.39
C ARG A 180 -13.82 -6.46 -15.73
N LEU A 181 -12.54 -6.12 -15.69
CA LEU A 181 -11.70 -5.88 -16.85
C LEU A 181 -10.65 -6.98 -16.93
N LEU A 182 -10.61 -7.74 -18.02
CA LEU A 182 -9.48 -8.60 -18.36
C LEU A 182 -8.66 -7.89 -19.43
N VAL A 183 -7.65 -7.16 -18.98
CA VAL A 183 -6.80 -6.31 -19.81
C VAL A 183 -5.71 -7.16 -20.46
N ASN A 184 -5.60 -7.07 -21.78
CA ASN A 184 -4.59 -7.77 -22.57
C ASN A 184 -4.54 -9.29 -22.27
N GLY A 185 -5.69 -9.87 -21.93
CA GLY A 185 -5.84 -11.29 -21.58
C GLY A 185 -5.06 -11.76 -20.33
N THR A 186 -4.48 -10.85 -19.55
CA THR A 186 -3.47 -11.20 -18.54
C THR A 186 -3.64 -10.47 -17.20
N TYR A 187 -4.20 -9.26 -17.19
CA TYR A 187 -4.38 -8.48 -15.98
C TYR A 187 -5.86 -8.35 -15.65
N LEU A 188 -6.20 -8.50 -14.37
CA LEU A 188 -7.56 -8.26 -13.90
C LEU A 188 -7.64 -6.94 -13.15
N CYS A 189 -8.60 -6.11 -13.56
CA CYS A 189 -8.89 -4.82 -12.96
C CYS A 189 -10.40 -4.65 -12.76
N THR A 190 -10.75 -3.61 -12.04
CA THR A 190 -12.13 -3.16 -11.88
C THR A 190 -12.33 -1.84 -12.61
N GLY A 191 -13.48 -1.65 -13.25
CA GLY A 191 -13.91 -0.36 -13.76
C GLY A 191 -15.37 -0.08 -13.47
N TRP A 192 -15.85 1.14 -13.72
CA TRP A 192 -17.25 1.50 -13.50
C TRP A 192 -17.75 2.55 -14.49
N LEU A 193 -19.03 2.46 -14.87
CA LEU A 193 -19.66 3.41 -15.78
C LEU A 193 -19.91 4.76 -15.09
N GLY A 194 -19.33 5.84 -15.63
CA GLY A 194 -19.54 7.20 -15.15
C GLY A 194 -20.69 7.95 -15.84
N GLY A 195 -21.33 7.34 -16.83
CA GLY A 195 -22.48 7.90 -17.53
C GLY A 195 -23.11 6.90 -18.50
N SER A 196 -24.28 7.25 -19.03
CA SER A 196 -25.04 6.41 -19.97
C SER A 196 -24.43 6.32 -21.37
N GLU A 197 -23.45 7.16 -21.68
CA GLU A 197 -22.81 7.19 -22.99
C GLU A 197 -21.70 6.15 -23.14
N GLY A 198 -21.31 5.44 -22.07
CA GLY A 198 -20.29 4.38 -22.13
C GLY A 198 -18.88 4.79 -21.67
N HIS A 199 -18.75 5.94 -21.00
CA HIS A 199 -17.52 6.31 -20.32
C HIS A 199 -17.32 5.42 -19.08
N LEU A 200 -16.25 4.63 -19.09
CA LEU A 200 -15.85 3.73 -18.02
C LEU A 200 -14.56 4.24 -17.37
N PHE A 201 -14.61 4.42 -16.06
CA PHE A 201 -13.47 4.82 -15.23
C PHE A 201 -12.75 3.60 -14.68
N THR A 202 -11.43 3.65 -14.63
CA THR A 202 -10.56 2.66 -13.97
C THR A 202 -9.21 3.32 -13.62
N ASN A 203 -8.22 2.55 -13.19
CA ASN A 203 -6.89 3.04 -12.85
C ASN A 203 -5.98 3.13 -14.09
N HIS A 204 -5.02 4.05 -14.06
CA HIS A 204 -4.02 4.17 -15.12
C HIS A 204 -3.11 2.94 -15.15
N HIS A 205 -2.73 2.42 -13.98
CA HIS A 205 -1.86 1.24 -13.90
C HIS A 205 -2.49 -0.03 -14.51
N CYS A 206 -3.81 -0.05 -14.75
CA CYS A 206 -4.46 -1.14 -15.49
C CYS A 206 -4.08 -1.14 -16.98
N PHE A 207 -3.64 -0.01 -17.52
CA PHE A 207 -3.27 0.19 -18.91
C PHE A 207 -1.83 0.72 -19.01
N GLU A 208 -0.84 -0.15 -18.77
CA GLU A 208 0.58 0.20 -18.94
C GLU A 208 0.94 0.65 -20.37
N GLN A 209 0.12 0.28 -21.35
CA GLN A 209 0.23 0.70 -22.75
C GLN A 209 -1.13 1.14 -23.28
N GLU A 210 -1.17 2.27 -24.00
CA GLU A 210 -2.41 2.85 -24.55
C GLU A 210 -3.18 1.87 -25.44
N ASP A 211 -2.48 1.00 -26.19
CA ASP A 211 -3.11 0.07 -27.13
C ASP A 211 -3.84 -1.09 -26.46
N TRP A 212 -3.65 -1.31 -25.15
CA TRP A 212 -4.37 -2.33 -24.39
C TRP A 212 -5.86 -2.08 -24.31
N VAL A 213 -6.32 -0.84 -24.53
CA VAL A 213 -7.75 -0.52 -24.66
C VAL A 213 -8.42 -1.29 -25.81
N LEU A 214 -7.65 -1.73 -26.81
CA LEU A 214 -8.13 -2.52 -27.96
C LEU A 214 -8.16 -4.04 -27.69
N THR A 215 -7.61 -4.50 -26.57
CA THR A 215 -7.48 -5.91 -26.20
C THR A 215 -8.00 -6.18 -24.78
N THR A 216 -9.00 -5.40 -24.35
CA THR A 216 -9.59 -5.51 -23.01
C THR A 216 -11.01 -6.06 -23.09
N ASP A 217 -11.22 -7.19 -22.43
CA ASP A 217 -12.54 -7.76 -22.20
C ASP A 217 -13.21 -7.04 -21.04
N ILE A 218 -14.39 -6.47 -21.28
CA ILE A 218 -15.17 -5.69 -20.33
C ILE A 218 -16.44 -6.46 -20.01
N GLU A 219 -16.49 -7.00 -18.80
CA GLU A 219 -17.54 -7.90 -18.33
C GLU A 219 -18.34 -7.27 -17.19
N PHE A 220 -19.65 -7.16 -17.37
CA PHE A 220 -20.56 -6.65 -16.35
C PHE A 220 -21.38 -7.78 -15.72
N ALA A 221 -21.94 -7.53 -14.53
CA ALA A 221 -22.76 -8.49 -13.81
C ALA A 221 -22.05 -9.85 -13.57
N ALA A 222 -20.72 -9.83 -13.45
CA ALA A 222 -19.96 -10.93 -12.85
C ALA A 222 -20.26 -10.93 -11.35
N GLU A 223 -21.32 -11.61 -10.95
CA GLU A 223 -21.71 -11.73 -9.55
C GLU A 223 -22.20 -13.14 -9.23
N SER A 224 -22.18 -13.48 -7.95
CA SER A 224 -22.69 -14.76 -7.48
C SER A 224 -24.21 -14.85 -7.59
N SER A 225 -24.73 -16.07 -7.68
CA SER A 225 -26.18 -16.30 -7.78
C SER A 225 -26.91 -16.00 -6.46
N SER A 226 -26.18 -16.05 -5.33
CA SER A 226 -26.71 -15.91 -3.97
C SER A 226 -25.66 -15.34 -3.01
N CYS A 227 -26.11 -14.74 -1.90
CA CYS A 227 -25.22 -14.23 -0.85
C CYS A 227 -24.29 -15.28 -0.22
N SER A 228 -24.67 -16.56 -0.24
CA SER A 228 -23.87 -17.67 0.30
C SER A 228 -22.78 -18.16 -0.65
N GLU A 229 -22.84 -17.78 -1.92
CA GLU A 229 -21.87 -18.16 -2.93
C GLU A 229 -20.87 -17.03 -3.10
N GLN A 230 -19.61 -17.32 -2.85
CA GLN A 230 -18.53 -16.33 -2.82
C GLN A 230 -17.71 -16.28 -4.11
N CYS A 231 -17.77 -17.34 -4.94
CA CYS A 231 -16.98 -17.49 -6.16
C CYS A 231 -15.49 -17.18 -5.90
N GLU A 232 -14.89 -17.86 -4.91
CA GLU A 232 -13.52 -17.59 -4.38
C GLU A 232 -12.38 -18.02 -5.34
N THR A 233 -12.66 -18.05 -6.63
CA THR A 233 -11.69 -18.36 -7.69
C THR A 233 -11.59 -17.19 -8.64
N GLN A 234 -10.47 -17.09 -9.34
CA GLN A 234 -10.32 -16.14 -10.43
C GLN A 234 -11.16 -16.60 -11.64
N LEU A 235 -12.02 -15.73 -12.18
CA LEU A 235 -12.94 -15.96 -13.31
C LEU A 235 -14.03 -17.05 -13.18
N GLY A 236 -14.33 -17.56 -11.99
CA GLY A 236 -15.37 -18.57 -11.67
C GLY A 236 -16.85 -18.19 -11.86
N CYS A 237 -17.38 -17.07 -11.34
CA CYS A 237 -18.74 -16.58 -11.64
C CYS A 237 -18.77 -15.70 -12.91
N PRO A 238 -19.40 -16.17 -13.99
CA PRO A 238 -19.42 -15.43 -15.24
C PRO A 238 -20.46 -14.32 -15.20
N GLY A 239 -20.09 -13.18 -15.79
CA GLY A 239 -20.99 -12.10 -16.14
C GLY A 239 -21.33 -12.11 -17.62
N THR A 240 -21.63 -10.93 -18.14
CA THR A 240 -21.88 -10.68 -19.56
C THR A 240 -20.70 -9.90 -20.12
N LEU A 241 -20.00 -10.48 -21.11
CA LEU A 241 -18.99 -9.78 -21.89
C LEU A 241 -19.69 -8.76 -22.80
N VAL A 242 -19.53 -7.48 -22.51
CA VAL A 242 -20.21 -6.37 -23.20
C VAL A 242 -19.37 -5.79 -24.33
N ALA A 243 -18.06 -5.71 -24.13
CA ALA A 243 -17.11 -5.21 -25.12
C ALA A 243 -15.76 -5.92 -24.98
N THR A 244 -15.01 -5.98 -26.07
CA THR A 244 -13.63 -6.54 -26.11
C THR A 244 -12.60 -5.49 -26.58
N ALA A 245 -13.05 -4.25 -26.72
CA ALA A 245 -12.26 -3.10 -27.12
C ALA A 245 -12.97 -1.82 -26.67
N SER A 246 -12.21 -0.77 -26.48
CA SER A 246 -12.65 0.57 -26.08
C SER A 246 -11.75 1.63 -26.70
N THR A 247 -12.08 2.90 -26.52
CA THR A 247 -11.25 4.04 -26.93
C THR A 247 -10.75 4.76 -25.69
N LEU A 248 -9.44 5.03 -25.59
CA LEU A 248 -8.91 5.86 -24.51
C LEU A 248 -9.39 7.32 -24.69
N ILE A 249 -9.99 7.90 -23.65
CA ILE A 249 -10.48 9.28 -23.65
C ILE A 249 -9.54 10.22 -22.89
N ALA A 250 -9.09 9.79 -21.71
CA ALA A 250 -8.17 10.54 -20.86
C ALA A 250 -7.53 9.62 -19.83
N ASP A 251 -6.30 9.91 -19.43
CA ASP A 251 -5.61 9.22 -18.35
C ASP A 251 -4.58 10.13 -17.66
N SER A 252 -4.09 9.67 -16.52
CA SER A 252 -3.00 10.30 -15.79
C SER A 252 -2.28 9.29 -14.90
N GLU A 253 -0.98 9.14 -15.10
CA GLU A 253 -0.10 8.36 -14.23
C GLU A 253 -0.05 8.94 -12.81
N ASP A 254 0.11 10.27 -12.68
CA ASP A 254 0.30 10.96 -11.39
C ASP A 254 -0.81 10.74 -10.36
N ILE A 255 -2.06 10.59 -10.81
CA ILE A 255 -3.24 10.40 -9.96
C ILE A 255 -4.00 9.11 -10.30
N ASP A 256 -3.33 8.21 -11.02
CA ASP A 256 -3.74 6.83 -11.32
C ASP A 256 -5.19 6.64 -11.77
N TYR A 257 -5.62 7.40 -12.79
CA TYR A 257 -6.94 7.22 -13.42
C TYR A 257 -6.85 7.09 -14.93
N SER A 258 -7.79 6.32 -15.49
CA SER A 258 -8.07 6.24 -16.93
C SER A 258 -9.57 6.27 -17.17
N VAL A 259 -9.97 6.94 -18.24
CA VAL A 259 -11.32 6.95 -18.79
C VAL A 259 -11.27 6.35 -20.17
N VAL A 260 -11.99 5.24 -20.36
CA VAL A 260 -12.17 4.60 -21.67
C VAL A 260 -13.62 4.68 -22.09
N GLN A 261 -13.87 4.71 -23.39
CA GLN A 261 -15.19 4.80 -23.98
C GLN A 261 -15.54 3.48 -24.67
N LEU A 262 -16.62 2.86 -24.23
CA LEU A 262 -17.16 1.65 -24.86
C LEU A 262 -17.82 1.98 -26.21
N PRO A 263 -17.91 1.02 -27.15
CA PRO A 263 -18.54 1.26 -28.45
C PRO A 263 -20.02 1.62 -28.34
N ASP A 264 -20.50 2.60 -29.10
CA ASP A 264 -21.90 3.09 -29.08
C ASP A 264 -22.97 2.01 -29.35
N CYS A 265 -22.58 0.88 -29.93
CA CYS A 265 -23.49 -0.21 -30.26
C CYS A 265 -23.80 -1.17 -29.09
N VAL A 266 -23.09 -1.05 -27.96
CA VAL A 266 -23.31 -1.91 -26.80
C VAL A 266 -24.49 -1.42 -25.96
N ASP A 267 -25.33 -2.35 -25.48
CA ASP A 267 -26.47 -2.00 -24.62
C ASP A 267 -26.03 -1.93 -23.15
N LEU A 268 -25.96 -0.71 -22.62
CA LEU A 268 -25.61 -0.45 -21.22
C LEU A 268 -26.83 -0.20 -20.32
N SER A 269 -28.04 -0.19 -20.88
CA SER A 269 -29.27 0.08 -20.14
C SER A 269 -29.50 -0.85 -18.92
N PRO A 270 -29.05 -2.12 -18.90
CA PRO A 270 -29.21 -2.99 -17.73
C PRO A 270 -28.34 -2.59 -16.51
N TYR A 271 -27.21 -1.92 -16.73
CA TYR A 271 -26.16 -1.74 -15.72
C TYR A 271 -26.24 -0.38 -14.98
N GLY A 272 -26.86 0.62 -15.60
CA GLY A 272 -26.90 1.98 -15.04
C GLY A 272 -25.52 2.64 -15.04
N TYR A 273 -25.30 3.57 -14.11
CA TYR A 273 -24.02 4.28 -13.94
C TYR A 273 -23.89 4.90 -12.54
N LEU A 274 -22.65 5.18 -12.16
CA LEU A 274 -22.30 5.97 -10.99
C LEU A 274 -22.17 7.44 -11.38
N GLN A 275 -22.34 8.33 -10.41
CA GLN A 275 -22.23 9.76 -10.61
C GLN A 275 -21.25 10.35 -9.61
N MET A 276 -20.38 11.23 -10.09
CA MET A 276 -19.57 12.06 -9.22
C MET A 276 -20.47 13.06 -8.50
N ARG A 277 -20.11 13.38 -7.26
CA ARG A 277 -20.75 14.45 -6.49
C ARG A 277 -19.82 15.67 -6.42
N GLU A 278 -20.41 16.84 -6.29
CA GLU A 278 -19.69 18.13 -6.29
C GLU A 278 -18.87 18.37 -5.01
N PHE A 279 -19.23 17.72 -3.90
CA PHE A 279 -18.58 17.92 -2.60
C PHE A 279 -17.74 16.70 -2.20
N GLY A 280 -16.64 16.97 -1.49
CA GLY A 280 -15.75 15.93 -0.98
C GLY A 280 -16.38 15.06 0.13
N PRO A 281 -15.67 14.00 0.56
CA PRO A 281 -16.11 13.13 1.64
C PRO A 281 -16.27 13.87 2.97
N VAL A 282 -17.32 13.53 3.70
CA VAL A 282 -17.57 14.05 5.05
C VAL A 282 -17.08 13.03 6.08
N VAL A 283 -16.44 13.51 7.15
CA VAL A 283 -16.01 12.63 8.26
C VAL A 283 -17.23 11.89 8.82
N ASN A 284 -17.07 10.58 9.08
CA ASN A 284 -18.12 9.64 9.48
C ASN A 284 -19.21 9.32 8.45
N GLU A 285 -19.03 9.73 7.19
CA GLU A 285 -19.89 9.25 6.11
C GLU A 285 -19.69 7.74 5.89
N SER A 286 -20.78 7.02 5.67
CA SER A 286 -20.71 5.62 5.25
C SER A 286 -20.38 5.55 3.78
N ILE A 287 -19.34 4.81 3.43
CA ILE A 287 -19.00 4.51 2.05
C ILE A 287 -19.08 3.00 1.82
N TYR A 288 -19.36 2.63 0.58
CA TYR A 288 -19.26 1.26 0.13
C TYR A 288 -18.48 1.22 -1.18
N VAL A 289 -17.68 0.18 -1.37
CA VAL A 289 -16.80 0.02 -2.53
C VAL A 289 -17.21 -1.26 -3.25
N PRO A 290 -18.03 -1.17 -4.32
CA PRO A 290 -18.32 -2.29 -5.19
C PRO A 290 -17.10 -2.55 -6.10
N GLN A 291 -16.52 -3.75 -6.04
CA GLN A 291 -15.31 -4.09 -6.81
C GLN A 291 -15.17 -5.59 -7.12
N HIS A 292 -14.22 -5.95 -7.98
CA HIS A 292 -13.77 -7.33 -8.23
C HIS A 292 -12.37 -7.56 -7.63
N PRO A 293 -12.27 -7.94 -6.34
CA PRO A 293 -10.97 -8.03 -5.67
C PRO A 293 -10.15 -9.18 -6.26
N ASP A 294 -8.88 -8.93 -6.61
CA ASP A 294 -8.00 -9.86 -7.36
C ASP A 294 -8.61 -10.39 -8.67
N GLY A 295 -9.59 -9.67 -9.23
CA GLY A 295 -10.37 -10.15 -10.36
C GLY A 295 -11.28 -11.35 -10.05
N SER A 296 -11.48 -11.64 -8.76
CA SER A 296 -12.48 -12.58 -8.29
C SER A 296 -13.88 -12.16 -8.75
N ASP A 297 -14.74 -13.14 -8.80
CA ASP A 297 -15.90 -13.11 -9.68
C ASP A 297 -17.14 -12.51 -9.10
N THR A 298 -17.04 -12.17 -7.84
CA THR A 298 -18.14 -11.58 -7.14
C THR A 298 -17.83 -10.10 -7.10
N THR A 299 -18.72 -9.27 -7.64
CA THR A 299 -18.74 -7.87 -7.22
C THR A 299 -18.94 -7.86 -5.71
N GLN A 300 -17.89 -7.54 -4.95
CA GLN A 300 -17.94 -7.47 -3.50
C GLN A 300 -18.18 -6.04 -3.09
N ILE A 301 -19.01 -5.85 -2.06
CA ILE A 301 -19.29 -4.54 -1.49
C ILE A 301 -18.59 -4.49 -0.14
N LEU A 302 -17.46 -3.77 -0.08
CA LEU A 302 -16.79 -3.46 1.17
C LEU A 302 -17.49 -2.27 1.81
N LYS A 303 -18.02 -2.42 3.03
CA LYS A 303 -18.42 -1.27 3.85
C LYS A 303 -17.16 -0.70 4.49
N ALA A 304 -16.70 0.48 4.09
CA ALA A 304 -15.62 1.10 4.84
C ALA A 304 -16.19 1.68 6.13
N ALA A 305 -15.75 1.16 7.27
CA ALA A 305 -16.19 1.65 8.56
C ALA A 305 -15.41 2.93 8.89
N ARG A 306 -16.08 4.07 8.65
CA ARG A 306 -15.69 5.44 9.03
C ARG A 306 -14.37 5.90 8.38
N PRO A 307 -14.35 7.07 7.72
CA PRO A 307 -13.09 7.75 7.45
C PRO A 307 -12.36 7.90 8.78
N ALA A 308 -11.13 7.37 8.86
CA ALA A 308 -10.29 7.52 10.03
C ALA A 308 -10.28 9.00 10.44
N HIS A 309 -10.48 9.26 11.74
CA HIS A 309 -10.25 10.59 12.28
C HIS A 309 -8.82 11.00 11.90
N ARG A 310 -8.71 12.06 11.10
CA ARG A 310 -7.42 12.74 10.84
C ARG A 310 -6.79 13.18 12.15
#